data_AF-A0AAW4PJ70-F1
#
_entry.id   AF-A0AAW4PJ70-F1
#
_cell.length_a   1.000
_cell.length_b   1.000
_cell.length_c   1.000
_cell.angle_alpha   90.00
_cell.angle_beta   90.00
_cell.angle_gamma   90.00
#
_symmetry.space_group_name_H-M   'P 1'
#
loop_
_entity.id
_entity.type
_entity.pdbx_description
1 polymer ?
#
loop_
_entity_poly.entity_id
_entity_poly.type
_entity_poly.pdbx_seq_one_letter_code
_entity_poly.pdbx_strand_id
1 'polypeptide(L)'
;MSEESPQELVESASDHIQTSNEHEQRAGELAAKAEEQLQEHVAQQLPDSYVVDVEAVYDGPGSGFVVRVYDEQVTNAVESIASAELEVDFRRSQEVVIGNELPTAANTQRDRIQDIRGIIEDLEEQFDDGAPIAEVVKRAHLVGIGQDKAEHEIETLKQQGEVYEPRTDHLRTT
;
A
#
# COMPACT_ATOMS: atom_id res chain seq x y z
N MET A 1 -28.32 27.39 -27.69
CA MET A 1 -27.38 26.27 -27.56
C MET A 1 -28.18 25.04 -27.93
N SER A 2 -27.76 24.29 -28.94
CA SER A 2 -28.42 23.05 -29.30
C SER A 2 -28.04 21.99 -28.27
N GLU A 3 -29.03 21.31 -27.68
CA GLU A 3 -28.78 20.15 -26.84
C GLU A 3 -28.29 19.00 -27.74
N GLU A 4 -27.21 18.33 -27.33
CA GLU A 4 -26.67 17.16 -28.02
C GLU A 4 -27.73 16.05 -28.07
N SER A 5 -27.87 15.42 -29.23
CA SER A 5 -28.78 14.31 -29.40
C SER A 5 -28.32 13.09 -28.59
N PRO A 6 -29.24 12.18 -28.21
CA PRO A 6 -28.87 10.92 -27.57
C PRO A 6 -27.83 10.10 -28.33
N GLN A 7 -27.80 10.21 -29.67
CA GLN A 7 -26.80 9.56 -30.51
C GLN A 7 -25.41 10.20 -30.34
N GLU A 8 -25.33 11.52 -30.38
CA GLU A 8 -24.06 12.26 -30.18
C GLU A 8 -23.47 11.99 -28.78
N LEU A 9 -24.32 11.87 -27.75
CA LEU A 9 -23.88 11.50 -26.40
C LEU A 9 -23.28 10.08 -26.32
N VAL A 10 -23.85 9.12 -27.06
CA VAL A 10 -23.33 7.74 -27.10
C VAL A 10 -22.03 7.67 -27.90
N GLU A 11 -21.91 8.41 -29.00
CA GLU A 11 -20.66 8.52 -29.78
C GLU A 11 -19.55 9.16 -28.92
N SER A 12 -19.85 10.26 -28.22
CA SER A 12 -18.92 10.89 -27.29
C SER A 12 -18.47 9.95 -26.17
N ALA A 13 -19.39 9.15 -25.60
CA ALA A 13 -19.04 8.14 -24.60
C ALA A 13 -18.10 7.05 -25.17
N SER A 14 -18.35 6.61 -26.41
CA SER A 14 -17.49 5.63 -27.09
C SER A 14 -16.09 6.18 -27.35
N ASP A 15 -15.97 7.43 -27.80
CA ASP A 15 -14.69 8.10 -28.04
C ASP A 15 -13.89 8.28 -26.73
N HIS A 16 -14.59 8.61 -25.63
CA HIS A 16 -13.98 8.68 -24.30
C HIS A 16 -13.43 7.32 -23.84
N ILE A 17 -14.17 6.23 -24.06
CA ILE A 17 -13.71 4.86 -23.73
C ILE A 17 -12.48 4.51 -24.58
N GLN A 18 -12.51 4.77 -25.88
CA GLN A 18 -11.39 4.48 -26.76
C GLN A 18 -10.12 5.24 -26.34
N THR A 19 -10.26 6.54 -26.08
CA THR A 19 -9.15 7.39 -25.62
C THR A 19 -8.59 6.88 -24.28
N SER A 20 -9.46 6.47 -23.35
CA SER A 20 -9.05 5.87 -22.08
C SER A 20 -8.24 4.59 -22.28
N ASN A 21 -8.71 3.69 -23.16
CA ASN A 21 -8.01 2.44 -23.47
C ASN A 21 -6.62 2.70 -24.09
N GLU A 22 -6.51 3.69 -24.97
CA GLU A 22 -5.22 4.09 -25.56
C GLU A 22 -4.25 4.62 -24.49
N HIS A 23 -4.75 5.40 -23.52
CA HIS A 23 -3.94 5.87 -22.40
C HIS A 23 -3.49 4.71 -21.49
N GLU A 24 -4.36 3.77 -21.18
CA GLU A 24 -4.05 2.59 -20.38
C GLU A 24 -2.99 1.71 -21.05
N GLN A 25 -3.16 1.40 -22.34
CA GLN A 25 -2.19 0.62 -23.10
C GLN A 25 -0.82 1.31 -23.11
N ARG A 26 -0.79 2.63 -23.37
CA ARG A 26 0.45 3.40 -23.40
C ARG A 26 1.14 3.45 -22.03
N ALA A 27 0.38 3.54 -20.95
CA ALA A 27 0.92 3.47 -19.60
C ALA A 27 1.57 2.10 -19.34
N GLY A 28 0.91 1.00 -19.72
CA GLY A 28 1.45 -0.35 -19.62
C GLY A 28 2.74 -0.55 -20.44
N GLU A 29 2.80 -0.04 -21.67
CA GLU A 29 4.02 -0.11 -22.50
C GLU A 29 5.20 0.65 -21.88
N LEU A 30 4.94 1.81 -21.27
CA LEU A 30 5.97 2.58 -20.57
C LEU A 30 6.43 1.88 -19.29
N ALA A 31 5.50 1.27 -18.54
CA ALA A 31 5.78 0.50 -17.34
C ALA A 31 6.67 -0.71 -17.65
N ALA A 32 6.29 -1.53 -18.62
CA ALA A 32 7.06 -2.70 -19.04
C ALA A 32 8.48 -2.33 -19.50
N LYS A 33 8.62 -1.22 -20.23
CA LYS A 33 9.94 -0.70 -20.61
C LYS A 33 10.78 -0.27 -19.41
N ALA A 34 10.15 0.36 -18.41
CA ALA A 34 10.84 0.80 -17.21
C ALA A 34 11.27 -0.39 -16.33
N GLU A 35 10.41 -1.41 -16.21
CA GLU A 35 10.71 -2.68 -15.54
C GLU A 35 11.93 -3.36 -16.19
N GLU A 36 11.90 -3.55 -17.52
CA GLU A 36 13.00 -4.17 -18.27
C GLU A 36 14.32 -3.43 -18.05
N GLN A 37 14.31 -2.09 -18.18
CA GLN A 37 15.49 -1.27 -17.98
C GLN A 37 16.05 -1.40 -16.56
N LEU A 38 15.19 -1.31 -15.54
CA LEU A 38 15.64 -1.39 -14.16
C LEU A 38 16.13 -2.80 -13.82
N GLN A 39 15.41 -3.84 -14.25
CA GLN A 39 15.80 -5.23 -14.05
C GLN A 39 17.17 -5.51 -14.64
N GLU A 40 17.42 -5.08 -15.88
CA GLU A 40 18.71 -5.23 -16.55
C GLU A 40 19.83 -4.54 -15.76
N HIS A 41 19.62 -3.28 -15.34
CA HIS A 41 20.62 -2.53 -14.58
C HIS A 41 20.93 -3.16 -13.22
N VAL A 42 19.92 -3.64 -12.50
CA VAL A 42 20.11 -4.27 -11.19
C VAL A 42 20.80 -5.63 -11.35
N ALA A 43 20.36 -6.45 -12.31
CA ALA A 43 20.93 -7.77 -12.57
C ALA A 43 22.42 -7.68 -12.93
N GLN A 44 22.84 -6.69 -13.71
CA GLN A 44 24.26 -6.48 -14.06
C GLN A 44 25.16 -6.18 -12.85
N GLN A 45 24.61 -5.75 -11.72
CA GLN A 45 25.36 -5.44 -10.49
C GLN A 45 25.39 -6.59 -9.49
N LEU A 46 24.68 -7.69 -9.79
CA LEU A 46 24.57 -8.85 -8.92
C LEU A 46 25.29 -10.05 -9.55
N PRO A 47 25.74 -11.02 -8.73
CA PRO A 47 26.22 -12.30 -9.24
C PRO A 47 25.15 -13.03 -10.06
N ASP A 48 25.56 -13.82 -11.06
CA ASP A 48 24.66 -14.58 -11.93
C ASP A 48 23.72 -15.56 -11.19
N SER A 49 24.02 -15.91 -9.94
CA SER A 49 23.13 -16.73 -9.10
C SER A 49 21.87 -16.00 -8.66
N TYR A 50 21.85 -14.67 -8.73
CA TYR A 50 20.71 -13.88 -8.32
C TYR A 50 19.75 -13.66 -9.48
N VAL A 51 18.48 -13.89 -9.20
CA VAL A 51 17.38 -13.53 -10.08
C VAL A 51 16.74 -12.25 -9.56
N VAL A 52 16.48 -11.32 -10.48
CA VAL A 52 15.84 -10.03 -10.21
C VAL A 52 14.51 -10.00 -10.95
N ASP A 53 13.44 -9.73 -10.21
CA ASP A 53 12.08 -9.50 -10.71
C ASP A 53 11.69 -8.06 -10.37
N VAL A 54 11.23 -7.30 -11.35
CA VAL A 54 10.85 -5.89 -11.18
C VAL A 54 9.41 -5.70 -11.64
N GLU A 55 8.61 -5.08 -10.79
CA GLU A 55 7.22 -4.74 -11.04
C GLU A 55 7.01 -3.23 -10.84
N ALA A 56 6.46 -2.55 -11.84
CA ALA A 56 6.12 -1.14 -11.76
C ALA A 56 4.75 -0.96 -11.10
N VAL A 57 4.67 -0.02 -10.17
CA VAL A 57 3.44 0.34 -9.46
C VAL A 57 3.12 1.80 -9.80
N TYR A 58 1.93 2.04 -10.33
CA TYR A 58 1.50 3.39 -10.77
C TYR A 58 -0.02 3.64 -10.65
N ASP A 59 -0.79 2.63 -10.24
CA ASP A 59 -2.25 2.73 -10.06
C ASP A 59 -2.63 3.08 -8.61
N GLY A 60 -1.93 4.05 -8.03
CA GLY A 60 -2.06 4.40 -6.62
C GLY A 60 -1.70 5.87 -6.35
N PRO A 61 -1.57 6.26 -5.06
CA PRO A 61 -1.24 7.62 -4.69
C PRO A 61 0.14 8.09 -5.18
N GLY A 62 1.00 7.16 -5.61
CA GLY A 62 2.29 7.45 -6.20
C GLY A 62 2.75 6.41 -7.20
N SER A 63 4.00 6.56 -7.65
CA SER A 63 4.60 5.67 -8.65
C SER A 63 6.01 5.22 -8.26
N GLY A 64 6.37 4.02 -8.75
CA GLY A 64 7.69 3.44 -8.55
C GLY A 64 7.73 1.95 -8.86
N PHE A 65 8.58 1.21 -8.14
CA PHE A 65 8.91 -0.18 -8.41
C PHE A 65 8.93 -1.02 -7.14
N VAL A 66 8.52 -2.27 -7.29
CA VAL A 66 8.80 -3.35 -6.36
C VAL A 66 9.87 -4.24 -7.00
N VAL A 67 11.02 -4.33 -6.36
CA VAL A 67 12.15 -5.14 -6.83
C VAL A 67 12.31 -6.35 -5.90
N ARG A 68 12.22 -7.55 -6.46
CA ARG A 68 12.40 -8.81 -5.74
C ARG A 68 13.70 -9.46 -6.16
N VAL A 69 14.50 -9.85 -5.18
CA VAL A 69 15.80 -10.48 -5.42
C VAL A 69 15.89 -11.79 -4.63
N TYR A 70 16.25 -12.87 -5.31
CA TYR A 70 16.48 -14.19 -4.72
C TYR A 70 17.67 -14.90 -5.37
N ASP A 71 18.31 -15.80 -4.62
CA ASP A 71 19.43 -16.59 -5.12
C ASP A 71 18.92 -17.96 -5.62
N GLU A 72 19.06 -18.19 -6.92
CA GLU A 72 18.62 -19.41 -7.62
C GLU A 72 19.35 -20.66 -7.09
N GLN A 73 20.62 -20.55 -6.69
CA GLN A 73 21.35 -21.70 -6.13
C GLN A 73 20.77 -22.09 -4.77
N VAL A 74 20.37 -21.12 -3.96
CA VAL A 74 19.68 -21.38 -2.69
C VAL A 74 18.32 -22.03 -2.94
N THR A 75 17.54 -21.50 -3.87
CA THR A 75 16.23 -22.06 -4.26
C THR A 75 16.38 -23.52 -4.68
N ASN A 76 17.25 -23.78 -5.66
CA ASN A 76 17.50 -25.13 -6.18
C ASN A 76 18.04 -26.08 -5.10
N ALA A 77 18.91 -25.60 -4.21
CA ALA A 77 19.45 -26.42 -3.13
C ALA A 77 18.35 -26.85 -2.14
N VAL A 78 17.45 -25.94 -1.75
CA VAL A 78 16.34 -26.25 -0.84
C VAL A 78 15.31 -27.15 -1.51
N GLU A 79 14.94 -26.85 -2.75
CA GLU A 79 14.03 -27.70 -3.53
C GLU A 79 14.58 -29.12 -3.73
N SER A 80 15.91 -29.27 -3.90
CA SER A 80 16.51 -30.61 -4.02
C SER A 80 16.43 -31.45 -2.74
N ILE A 81 16.32 -30.81 -1.57
CA ILE A 81 16.20 -31.48 -0.27
C ILE A 81 14.74 -31.77 0.05
N ALA A 82 13.82 -30.87 -0.33
CA ALA A 82 12.40 -31.10 -0.20
C ALA A 82 11.98 -32.21 -1.18
N SER A 83 11.42 -33.31 -0.66
CA SER A 83 10.80 -34.31 -1.53
C SER A 83 9.59 -33.70 -2.23
N ALA A 84 9.14 -34.29 -3.35
CA ALA A 84 7.93 -33.88 -4.06
C ALA A 84 6.63 -33.90 -3.21
N GLU A 85 6.71 -34.40 -1.97
CA GLU A 85 5.60 -34.41 -1.00
C GLU A 85 5.60 -33.19 -0.06
N LEU A 86 6.67 -32.39 -0.06
CA LEU A 86 6.81 -31.20 0.77
C LEU A 86 6.77 -29.94 -0.09
N GLU A 87 5.82 -29.06 0.20
CA GLU A 87 5.75 -27.72 -0.41
C GLU A 87 6.83 -26.83 0.22
N VAL A 88 7.67 -26.21 -0.62
CA VAL A 88 8.67 -25.24 -0.18
C VAL A 88 8.12 -23.84 -0.37
N ASP A 89 8.00 -23.08 0.73
CA ASP A 89 7.55 -21.68 0.72
C ASP A 89 8.70 -20.76 1.15
N PHE A 90 9.23 -19.97 0.20
CA PHE A 90 10.30 -19.02 0.44
C PHE A 90 9.76 -17.67 0.92
N ARG A 91 9.53 -17.54 2.23
CA ARG A 91 8.88 -16.36 2.84
C ARG A 91 9.72 -15.08 2.95
N ARG A 92 10.96 -15.05 2.47
CA ARG A 92 11.83 -13.86 2.51
C ARG A 92 12.65 -13.71 1.23
N SER A 93 11.97 -13.42 0.11
CA SER A 93 12.63 -12.62 -0.94
C SER A 93 13.00 -11.26 -0.34
N GLN A 94 14.15 -10.71 -0.70
CA GLN A 94 14.41 -9.31 -0.40
C GLN A 94 13.53 -8.49 -1.33
N GLU A 95 12.48 -7.89 -0.78
CA GLU A 95 11.66 -6.90 -1.46
C GLU A 95 12.22 -5.50 -1.19
N VAL A 96 12.59 -4.80 -2.25
CA VAL A 96 13.06 -3.43 -2.22
C VAL A 96 12.08 -2.57 -2.98
N VAL A 97 11.45 -1.64 -2.28
CA VAL A 97 10.46 -0.73 -2.87
C VAL A 97 11.13 0.61 -3.18
N ILE A 98 11.00 1.08 -4.41
CA ILE A 98 11.66 2.30 -4.92
C ILE A 98 10.59 3.21 -5.54
N GLY A 99 10.27 4.34 -4.91
CA GLY A 99 9.31 5.29 -5.49
C GLY A 99 8.84 6.36 -4.51
N ASN A 100 7.87 7.17 -4.94
CA ASN A 100 7.19 8.13 -4.09
C ASN A 100 5.83 7.57 -3.67
N GLU A 101 5.46 7.76 -2.41
CA GLU A 101 4.10 7.52 -1.90
C GLU A 101 3.53 6.12 -2.24
N LEU A 102 4.41 5.11 -2.30
CA LEU A 102 3.99 3.74 -2.59
C LEU A 102 3.31 3.10 -1.36
N PRO A 103 2.14 2.45 -1.51
CA PRO A 103 1.53 1.71 -0.42
C PRO A 103 2.33 0.41 -0.18
N THR A 104 3.38 0.47 0.63
CA THR A 104 4.06 -0.72 1.15
C THR A 104 3.26 -1.30 2.32
N ALA A 105 3.35 -2.58 2.63
CA ALA A 105 2.73 -3.13 3.85
C ALA A 105 3.18 -2.36 5.13
N ALA A 106 4.40 -1.81 5.11
CA ALA A 106 4.91 -0.90 6.14
C ALA A 106 4.25 0.49 6.09
N ASN A 107 3.93 1.03 4.92
CA ASN A 107 3.22 2.30 4.77
C ASN A 107 1.73 2.13 5.05
N THR A 108 1.03 1.08 4.63
CA THR A 108 -0.39 0.91 4.97
C THR A 108 -0.61 0.70 6.47
N GLN A 109 0.29 -0.01 7.16
CA GLN A 109 0.27 -0.06 8.63
C GLN A 109 0.76 1.24 9.27
N ARG A 110 1.87 1.85 8.81
CA ARG A 110 2.32 3.11 9.40
C ARG A 110 1.38 4.27 9.13
N ASP A 111 0.75 4.37 7.97
CA ASP A 111 -0.18 5.44 7.57
C ASP A 111 -1.46 5.35 8.38
N ARG A 112 -1.97 4.13 8.64
CA ARG A 112 -3.02 3.90 9.64
C ARG A 112 -2.58 4.25 11.06
N ILE A 113 -1.33 3.99 11.43
CA ILE A 113 -0.82 4.30 12.78
C ILE A 113 -0.28 5.75 12.86
N GLN A 114 -0.25 6.51 11.76
CA GLN A 114 0.31 7.87 11.68
C GLN A 114 -0.74 8.94 11.97
N ASP A 115 -2.03 8.61 11.94
CA ASP A 115 -3.10 9.48 12.37
C ASP A 115 -3.81 8.92 13.61
N ILE A 116 -4.43 9.80 14.40
CA ILE A 116 -5.07 9.40 15.65
C ILE A 116 -6.25 8.46 15.40
N ARG A 117 -6.94 8.58 14.27
CA ARG A 117 -8.10 7.76 13.92
C ARG A 117 -7.72 6.30 13.69
N GLY A 118 -6.68 6.02 12.91
CA GLY A 118 -6.27 4.64 12.69
C GLY A 118 -5.59 4.01 13.91
N ILE A 119 -4.96 4.80 14.79
CA ILE A 119 -4.55 4.30 16.12
C ILE A 119 -5.77 3.82 16.94
N ILE A 120 -6.88 4.55 16.88
CA ILE A 120 -8.13 4.19 17.57
C ILE A 120 -8.73 2.91 16.96
N GLU A 121 -8.80 2.82 15.62
CA GLU A 121 -9.30 1.64 14.90
C GLU A 121 -8.51 0.37 15.24
N ASP A 122 -7.17 0.46 15.27
CA ASP A 122 -6.29 -0.65 15.65
C ASP A 122 -6.52 -1.10 17.10
N LEU A 123 -6.72 -0.15 18.01
CA LEU A 123 -6.87 -0.43 19.44
C LEU A 123 -8.29 -0.90 19.78
N GLU A 124 -9.34 -0.39 19.15
CA GLU A 124 -10.71 -0.74 19.53
C GLU A 124 -11.07 -2.22 19.25
N GLU A 125 -10.35 -2.89 18.35
CA GLU A 125 -10.46 -4.34 18.14
C GLU A 125 -9.80 -5.16 19.26
N GLN A 126 -8.88 -4.56 20.01
CA GLN A 126 -8.12 -5.23 21.08
C GLN A 126 -8.76 -5.07 22.46
N PHE A 127 -9.72 -4.15 22.61
CA PHE A 127 -10.39 -3.83 23.87
C PHE A 127 -11.91 -3.90 23.71
N ASP A 128 -12.57 -4.70 24.54
CA ASP A 128 -14.03 -4.92 24.46
C ASP A 128 -14.85 -3.60 24.52
N ASP A 129 -14.37 -2.63 25.30
CA ASP A 129 -15.05 -1.35 25.53
C ASP A 129 -14.65 -0.24 24.53
N GLY A 130 -13.80 -0.54 23.55
CA GLY A 130 -13.19 0.44 22.64
C GLY A 130 -11.77 0.83 23.07
N ALA A 131 -11.09 1.65 22.27
CA ALA A 131 -9.71 2.05 22.50
C ALA A 131 -9.57 2.99 23.73
N PRO A 132 -8.80 2.63 24.77
CA PRO A 132 -8.57 3.53 25.90
C PRO A 132 -7.81 4.79 25.47
N ILE A 133 -8.29 5.99 25.83
CA ILE A 133 -7.66 7.28 25.46
C ILE A 133 -6.18 7.31 25.86
N ALA A 134 -5.87 6.82 27.05
CA ALA A 134 -4.49 6.77 27.55
C ALA A 134 -3.57 5.90 26.67
N GLU A 135 -4.06 4.80 26.12
CA GLU A 135 -3.27 3.93 25.23
C GLU A 135 -3.16 4.53 23.82
N VAL A 136 -4.20 5.20 23.33
CA VAL A 136 -4.17 5.97 22.07
C VAL A 136 -3.10 7.06 22.13
N VAL A 137 -3.10 7.89 23.18
CA VAL A 137 -2.11 8.97 23.38
C VAL A 137 -0.69 8.41 23.50
N LYS A 138 -0.53 7.29 24.22
CA LYS A 138 0.76 6.61 24.35
C LYS A 138 1.28 6.07 23.02
N ARG A 139 0.41 5.48 22.20
CA ARG A 139 0.77 4.96 20.87
C ARG A 139 1.08 6.09 19.89
N ALA A 140 0.32 7.19 19.97
CA ALA A 140 0.57 8.42 19.25
C ALA A 140 1.97 9.00 19.57
N HIS A 141 2.38 8.95 20.84
CA HIS A 141 3.72 9.38 21.25
C HIS A 141 4.84 8.53 20.61
N LEU A 142 4.63 7.22 20.48
CA LEU A 142 5.62 6.32 19.85
C LEU A 142 5.83 6.59 18.36
N VAL A 143 4.85 7.21 17.68
CA VAL A 143 4.95 7.63 16.28
C VAL A 143 5.27 9.12 16.11
N GLY A 144 5.61 9.82 17.20
CA GLY A 144 6.05 11.22 17.15
C GLY A 144 4.94 12.27 17.25
N ILE A 145 3.71 11.88 17.61
CA ILE A 145 2.64 12.81 17.93
C ILE A 145 2.71 13.17 19.42
N GLY A 146 2.91 14.45 19.73
CA GLY A 146 2.92 14.94 21.12
C GLY A 146 1.54 14.79 21.79
N GLN A 147 1.52 14.63 23.11
CA GLN A 147 0.30 14.43 23.89
C GLN A 147 -0.78 15.50 23.61
N ASP A 148 -0.42 16.78 23.71
CA ASP A 148 -1.37 17.89 23.47
C ASP A 148 -1.97 17.84 22.05
N LYS A 149 -1.17 17.41 21.07
CA LYS A 149 -1.61 17.26 19.68
C LYS A 149 -2.55 16.06 19.53
N ALA A 150 -2.23 14.94 20.17
CA ALA A 150 -3.06 13.75 20.16
C ALA A 150 -4.44 14.04 20.79
N GLU A 151 -4.48 14.68 21.96
CA GLU A 151 -5.72 15.05 22.64
C GLU A 151 -6.57 16.02 21.79
N HIS A 152 -5.94 17.01 21.16
CA HIS A 152 -6.63 17.95 20.28
C HIS A 152 -7.26 17.27 19.04
N GLU A 153 -6.54 16.31 18.46
CA GLU A 153 -6.99 15.59 17.27
C GLU A 153 -8.10 14.59 17.62
N ILE A 154 -8.04 13.92 18.78
CA ILE A 154 -9.16 13.13 19.33
C ILE A 154 -10.43 13.98 19.44
N GLU A 155 -10.32 15.17 20.02
CA GLU A 155 -11.48 16.07 20.18
C GLU A 155 -12.00 16.57 18.82
N THR A 156 -11.12 16.77 17.84
CA THR A 156 -11.50 17.12 16.47
C THR A 156 -12.31 16.00 15.81
N LEU A 157 -11.84 14.76 15.91
CA LEU A 157 -12.53 13.57 15.38
C LEU A 157 -13.90 13.36 16.04
N LYS A 158 -14.02 13.64 17.34
CA LYS A 158 -15.30 13.64 18.07
C LYS A 158 -16.27 14.70 17.55
N GLN A 159 -15.78 15.91 17.27
CA GLN A 159 -16.60 16.99 16.71
C GLN A 159 -17.07 16.69 15.28
N GLN A 160 -16.23 16.03 14.49
CA GLN A 160 -16.56 15.61 13.12
C GLN A 160 -17.49 14.40 13.07
N GLY A 161 -17.64 13.68 14.19
CA GLY A 161 -18.42 12.45 14.25
C GLY A 161 -17.72 11.26 13.59
N GLU A 162 -16.39 11.31 13.45
CA GLU A 162 -15.57 10.20 12.95
C GLU A 162 -15.21 9.21 14.07
N VAL A 163 -15.20 9.68 15.32
CA VAL A 163 -14.97 8.90 16.53
C VAL A 163 -16.02 9.28 17.58
N TYR A 164 -16.43 8.33 18.40
CA TYR A 164 -17.30 8.59 19.56
C TYR A 164 -16.79 7.88 20.82
N GLU A 165 -17.31 8.30 21.97
CA GLU A 165 -16.92 7.79 23.29
C GLU A 165 -18.05 6.94 23.89
N PRO A 166 -18.13 5.62 23.60
CA PRO A 166 -19.20 4.75 24.12
C PRO A 166 -19.21 4.63 25.65
N ARG A 167 -18.04 4.76 26.28
CA ARG A 167 -17.83 4.76 27.72
C ARG A 167 -16.74 5.76 28.06
N THR A 168 -16.77 6.28 29.29
CA THR A 168 -15.76 7.20 29.79
C THR A 168 -14.36 6.69 29.50
N ASP A 169 -13.54 7.55 28.88
CA ASP A 169 -12.15 7.31 28.49
C ASP A 169 -11.92 6.20 27.44
N HIS A 170 -12.95 5.78 26.69
CA HIS A 170 -12.84 4.77 25.63
C HIS A 170 -13.43 5.26 24.32
N LEU A 171 -12.70 5.10 23.21
CA LEU A 171 -13.05 5.60 21.88
C LEU A 171 -13.40 4.46 20.92
N ARG A 172 -14.33 4.72 20.00
CA ARG A 172 -14.63 3.85 18.85
C ARG A 172 -14.78 4.66 17.57
N THR A 173 -14.39 4.10 16.44
CA THR A 173 -14.65 4.71 15.13
C THR A 173 -16.10 4.48 14.71
N THR A 174 -16.60 5.36 13.85
CA THR A 174 -18.04 5.46 13.46
C THR A 174 -18.30 4.85 12.10
#